data_AF-A0A7V4X6R9-F1
#
_entry.id   AF-A0A7V4X6R9-F1
#
_cell.length_a   1.000
_cell.length_b   1.000
_cell.length_c   1.000
_cell.angle_alpha   90.00
_cell.angle_beta   90.00
_cell.angle_gamma   90.00
#
_symmetry.space_group_name_H-M   'P 1'
#
loop_
_entity.id
_entity.type
_entity.pdbx_description
1 polymer ?
#
loop_
_entity_poly.entity_id
_entity_poly.type
_entity_poly.pdbx_seq_one_letter_code
_entity_poly.pdbx_strand_id
1 'polypeptide(L)'
;MYIYLHETKRFTAEIITPLSSFGKRVRYFRLKKGLSRDELSRISGVSKGYLAKIEQDKCFFTNPSYIQRIAKGLGIEPLKLIPHSGLKKKRHFLDYIIPPDTLGSRIKNLRLKHGLTFKEFTQKLKVSKDSTWRFEKNISRPNEKILKRIAKVLRVSVKKLKGGW
;
A
#
# COMPACT_ATOMS: atom_id res chain seq x y z
N MET A 1 -25.17 -13.95 28.37
CA MET A 1 -25.23 -12.46 28.34
C MET A 1 -24.08 -11.76 29.08
N TYR A 2 -23.34 -12.43 29.98
CA TYR A 2 -22.18 -11.83 30.69
C TYR A 2 -20.89 -11.73 29.84
N ILE A 3 -20.69 -12.63 28.88
CA ILE A 3 -19.45 -12.69 28.08
C ILE A 3 -19.31 -11.45 27.16
N TYR A 4 -20.41 -10.97 26.59
CA TYR A 4 -20.44 -9.78 25.72
C TYR A 4 -20.09 -8.48 26.47
N LEU A 5 -20.49 -8.33 27.74
CA LEU A 5 -20.26 -7.12 28.52
C LEU A 5 -18.80 -6.95 29.01
N HIS A 6 -18.07 -8.05 29.18
CA HIS A 6 -16.64 -7.98 29.51
C HIS A 6 -15.77 -7.68 28.28
N GLU A 7 -16.18 -8.16 27.10
CA GLU A 7 -15.53 -7.76 25.85
C GLU A 7 -15.71 -6.26 25.61
N THR A 8 -16.90 -5.69 25.79
CA THR A 8 -17.14 -4.25 25.53
C THR A 8 -16.34 -3.31 26.45
N LYS A 9 -16.11 -3.67 27.73
CA LYS A 9 -15.28 -2.85 28.64
C LYS A 9 -13.77 -2.93 28.37
N ARG A 10 -13.24 -4.09 27.93
CA ARG A 10 -11.85 -4.18 27.43
C ARG A 10 -11.70 -3.49 26.07
N PHE A 11 -12.75 -3.54 25.26
CA PHE A 11 -12.81 -2.96 23.91
C PHE A 11 -12.74 -1.44 23.92
N THR A 12 -13.38 -0.74 24.87
CA THR A 12 -13.28 0.72 24.99
C THR A 12 -11.90 1.18 25.48
N ALA A 13 -11.26 0.44 26.37
CA ALA A 13 -9.91 0.77 26.85
C ALA A 13 -8.82 0.57 25.77
N GLU A 14 -8.94 -0.45 24.91
CA GLU A 14 -8.00 -0.67 23.79
C GLU A 14 -8.17 0.34 22.63
N ILE A 15 -9.34 0.97 22.47
CA ILE A 15 -9.60 2.03 21.47
C ILE A 15 -8.70 3.25 21.69
N ILE A 16 -8.18 3.44 22.91
CA ILE A 16 -7.29 4.55 23.28
C ILE A 16 -5.83 4.26 22.92
N THR A 17 -5.49 3.02 22.50
CA THR A 17 -4.12 2.76 22.02
C THR A 17 -3.84 3.63 20.78
N PRO A 18 -2.73 4.38 20.77
CA PRO A 18 -2.47 5.32 19.71
C PRO A 18 -2.52 4.59 18.37
N LEU A 19 -3.18 5.20 17.37
CA LEU A 19 -3.17 4.79 15.95
C LEU A 19 -1.78 5.03 15.34
N SER A 20 -0.73 4.63 16.06
CA SER A 20 0.68 4.86 15.80
C SER A 20 1.20 3.95 14.69
N SER A 21 0.58 2.78 14.51
CA SER A 21 0.98 1.81 13.49
C SER A 21 -0.14 1.47 12.49
N PHE A 22 0.27 0.89 11.37
CA PHE A 22 -0.64 0.33 10.37
C PHE A 22 -1.51 -0.79 10.98
N GLY A 23 -0.92 -1.70 11.77
CA GLY A 23 -1.64 -2.82 12.38
C GLY A 23 -2.73 -2.37 13.34
N LYS A 24 -2.43 -1.40 14.21
CA LYS A 24 -3.42 -0.82 15.14
C LYS A 24 -4.55 -0.12 14.39
N ARG A 25 -4.25 0.59 13.29
CA ARG A 25 -5.28 1.21 12.43
C ARG A 25 -6.19 0.17 11.78
N VAL A 26 -5.64 -0.91 11.23
CA VAL A 26 -6.44 -2.01 10.68
C VAL A 26 -7.37 -2.59 11.75
N ARG A 27 -6.84 -2.88 12.95
CA ARG A 27 -7.64 -3.38 14.08
C ARG A 27 -8.76 -2.39 14.44
N TYR A 28 -8.42 -1.12 14.60
CA TYR A 28 -9.38 -0.06 14.96
C TYR A 28 -10.54 0.02 13.96
N PHE A 29 -10.26 0.13 12.66
CA PHE A 29 -11.32 0.23 11.65
C PHE A 29 -12.13 -1.04 11.52
N ARG A 30 -11.51 -2.22 11.70
CA ARG A 30 -12.23 -3.49 11.70
C ARG A 30 -13.25 -3.56 12.84
N LEU A 31 -12.80 -3.26 14.07
CA LEU A 31 -13.66 -3.28 15.26
C LEU A 31 -14.73 -2.19 15.22
N LYS A 32 -14.39 -0.99 14.74
CA LYS A 32 -15.37 0.10 14.51
C LYS A 32 -16.49 -0.30 13.55
N LYS A 33 -16.22 -1.22 12.63
CA LYS A 33 -17.21 -1.79 11.70
C LYS A 33 -17.89 -3.06 12.21
N GLY A 34 -17.61 -3.49 13.45
CA GLY A 34 -18.17 -4.71 14.01
C GLY A 34 -17.68 -6.00 13.34
N LEU A 35 -16.60 -5.95 12.57
CA LEU A 35 -16.12 -7.11 11.81
C LEU A 35 -15.20 -7.99 12.67
N SER A 36 -15.40 -9.30 12.60
CA SER A 36 -14.41 -10.29 13.01
C SER A 36 -13.24 -10.32 12.02
N ARG A 37 -12.11 -10.89 12.44
CA ARG A 37 -10.97 -11.12 11.52
C ARG A 37 -11.33 -12.05 10.38
N ASP A 38 -12.26 -12.96 10.62
CA ASP A 38 -12.71 -13.95 9.66
C ASP A 38 -13.57 -13.31 8.56
N GLU A 39 -14.48 -12.41 8.95
CA GLU A 39 -15.27 -11.61 8.00
C GLU A 39 -14.38 -10.69 7.17
N LEU A 40 -13.45 -9.95 7.81
CA LEU A 40 -12.51 -9.12 7.06
C LEU A 40 -11.64 -9.97 6.12
N SER A 41 -11.27 -11.18 6.51
CA SER A 41 -10.54 -12.13 5.66
C SER A 41 -11.32 -12.46 4.40
N ARG A 42 -12.61 -12.80 4.53
CA ARG A 42 -13.48 -13.09 3.37
C ARG A 42 -13.60 -11.88 2.43
N ILE A 43 -13.86 -10.70 2.97
CA ILE A 43 -14.14 -9.50 2.15
C ILE A 43 -12.88 -8.94 1.49
N SER A 44 -11.74 -8.94 2.19
CA SER A 44 -10.46 -8.45 1.64
C SER A 44 -9.71 -9.51 0.81
N GLY A 45 -10.07 -10.78 0.98
CA GLY A 45 -9.36 -11.97 0.49
C GLY A 45 -7.98 -12.17 1.13
N VAL A 46 -7.67 -11.46 2.21
CA VAL A 46 -6.41 -11.55 2.94
C VAL A 46 -6.58 -12.56 4.05
N SER A 47 -5.69 -13.56 4.15
CA SER A 47 -5.89 -14.64 5.11
C SER A 47 -5.99 -14.15 6.56
N LYS A 48 -6.90 -14.75 7.32
CA LYS A 48 -7.10 -14.50 8.76
C LYS A 48 -5.79 -14.50 9.56
N GLY A 49 -4.90 -15.47 9.27
CA GLY A 49 -3.58 -15.56 9.91
C GLY A 49 -2.67 -14.37 9.58
N TYR A 50 -2.69 -13.88 8.34
CA TYR A 50 -1.92 -12.70 7.96
C TYR A 50 -2.51 -11.42 8.57
N LEU A 51 -3.84 -11.28 8.61
CA LEU A 51 -4.52 -10.19 9.32
C LEU A 51 -4.15 -10.17 10.80
N ALA A 52 -4.10 -11.34 11.46
CA ALA A 52 -3.69 -11.43 12.87
C ALA A 52 -2.23 -10.97 13.06
N LYS A 53 -1.31 -11.35 12.16
CA LYS A 53 0.08 -10.87 12.19
C LYS A 53 0.18 -9.36 11.98
N ILE A 54 -0.62 -8.81 11.07
CA ILE A 54 -0.71 -7.36 10.83
C ILE A 54 -1.18 -6.63 12.09
N GLU A 55 -2.30 -7.04 12.70
CA GLU A 55 -2.86 -6.36 13.89
C GLU A 55 -1.97 -6.44 15.13
N GLN A 56 -1.07 -7.43 15.17
CA GLN A 56 -0.05 -7.59 16.20
C GLN A 56 1.24 -6.82 15.90
N ASP A 57 1.29 -6.04 14.81
CA ASP A 57 2.48 -5.33 14.32
C ASP A 57 3.70 -6.24 14.07
N LYS A 58 3.45 -7.54 13.85
CA LYS A 58 4.48 -8.54 13.49
C LYS A 58 4.80 -8.53 12.00
N CYS A 59 4.18 -7.64 11.22
CA CYS A 59 4.41 -7.46 9.79
C CYS A 59 4.77 -6.01 9.50
N PHE A 60 6.07 -5.73 9.42
CA PHE A 60 6.61 -4.37 9.24
C PHE A 60 6.48 -3.85 7.80
N PHE A 61 6.45 -4.74 6.80
CA PHE A 61 6.36 -4.37 5.37
C PHE A 61 5.22 -5.10 4.68
N THR A 62 4.07 -4.45 4.60
CA THR A 62 2.94 -4.98 3.84
C THR A 62 3.02 -4.49 2.38
N ASN A 63 2.97 -5.42 1.43
CA ASN A 63 2.92 -5.08 0.01
C ASN A 63 1.71 -4.15 -0.25
N PRO A 64 1.86 -3.04 -0.99
CA PRO A 64 0.78 -2.07 -1.21
C PRO A 64 -0.54 -2.67 -1.71
N SER A 65 -0.49 -3.79 -2.43
CA SER A 65 -1.69 -4.52 -2.86
C SER A 65 -2.52 -5.02 -1.68
N TYR A 66 -1.89 -5.55 -0.62
CA TYR A 66 -2.62 -5.96 0.59
C TYR A 66 -3.23 -4.76 1.32
N ILE A 67 -2.54 -3.62 1.35
CA ILE A 67 -3.09 -2.39 1.95
C ILE A 67 -4.36 -1.96 1.21
N GLN A 68 -4.33 -1.96 -0.13
CA GLN A 68 -5.53 -1.67 -0.93
C GLN A 68 -6.66 -2.65 -0.67
N ARG A 69 -6.36 -3.95 -0.61
CA ARG A 69 -7.36 -5.01 -0.37
C ARG A 69 -7.99 -4.90 1.02
N ILE A 70 -7.19 -4.66 2.05
CA ILE A 70 -7.67 -4.47 3.42
C ILE A 70 -8.51 -3.20 3.50
N ALA A 71 -8.05 -2.07 2.94
CA ALA A 71 -8.80 -0.83 2.90
C ALA A 71 -10.15 -0.99 2.17
N LYS A 72 -10.15 -1.70 1.03
CA LYS A 72 -11.36 -2.05 0.28
C LYS A 72 -12.31 -2.91 1.12
N GLY A 73 -11.81 -3.96 1.77
CA GLY A 73 -12.63 -4.81 2.63
C GLY A 73 -13.18 -4.08 3.86
N LEU A 74 -12.43 -3.10 4.35
CA LEU A 74 -12.86 -2.16 5.38
C LEU A 74 -13.70 -1.01 4.83
N GLY A 75 -13.97 -0.91 3.53
CA GLY A 75 -14.72 0.21 2.92
C GLY A 75 -14.20 1.59 3.33
N ILE A 76 -12.88 1.77 3.36
CA ILE A 76 -12.21 3.05 3.66
C ILE A 76 -11.10 3.32 2.63
N GLU A 77 -10.64 4.56 2.58
CA GLU A 77 -9.47 4.90 1.78
C GLU A 77 -8.18 4.30 2.37
N PRO A 78 -7.26 3.78 1.53
CA PRO A 78 -5.97 3.23 1.98
C PRO A 78 -5.16 4.20 2.83
N LEU A 79 -5.28 5.51 2.58
CA LEU A 79 -4.55 6.54 3.31
C LEU A 79 -4.88 6.54 4.81
N LYS A 80 -6.13 6.19 5.20
CA LYS A 80 -6.53 6.12 6.61
C LYS A 80 -5.79 5.03 7.40
N LEU A 81 -5.28 4.01 6.70
CA LEU A 81 -4.48 2.95 7.30
C LEU A 81 -3.02 3.32 7.48
N ILE A 82 -2.51 4.34 6.78
CA ILE A 82 -1.10 4.72 6.85
C ILE A 82 -0.88 5.64 8.07
N PRO A 83 -0.02 5.25 9.03
CA PRO A 83 0.43 6.18 10.04
C PRO A 83 1.29 7.26 9.38
N HIS A 84 0.99 8.52 9.62
CA HIS A 84 1.77 9.64 9.10
C HIS A 84 1.95 10.69 10.21
N SER A 85 3.20 11.04 10.50
CA SER A 85 3.58 12.04 11.52
C SER A 85 4.23 13.30 10.93
N GLY A 86 4.25 13.44 9.59
CA GLY A 86 4.92 14.55 8.91
C GLY A 86 4.07 15.81 8.73
N LEU A 87 4.74 16.96 8.65
CA LEU A 87 4.14 18.29 8.46
C LEU A 87 3.37 18.45 7.13
N LYS A 88 3.79 17.74 6.08
CA LYS A 88 3.15 17.79 4.76
C LYS A 88 2.43 16.47 4.47
N LYS A 89 1.10 16.53 4.39
CA LYS A 89 0.28 15.38 3.98
C LYS A 89 0.52 15.08 2.49
N LYS A 90 0.85 13.84 2.17
CA LYS A 90 0.96 13.37 0.78
C LYS A 90 -0.44 12.98 0.29
N ARG A 91 -0.69 13.21 -1.01
CA ARG A 91 -2.02 12.99 -1.61
C ARG A 91 -2.38 11.52 -1.77
N HIS A 92 -1.39 10.64 -1.96
CA HIS A 92 -1.62 9.22 -2.22
C HIS A 92 -0.84 8.33 -1.26
N PHE A 93 -1.46 7.26 -0.77
CA PHE A 93 -0.86 6.36 0.23
C PHE A 93 0.46 5.72 -0.25
N LEU A 94 0.57 5.42 -1.56
CA LEU A 94 1.82 4.94 -2.17
C LEU A 94 2.99 5.91 -2.00
N ASP A 95 2.75 7.22 -1.86
CA ASP A 95 3.84 8.17 -1.70
C ASP A 95 4.49 8.08 -0.31
N TYR A 96 3.79 7.48 0.67
CA TYR A 96 4.36 7.13 1.97
C TYR A 96 5.16 5.84 1.90
N ILE A 97 4.64 4.81 1.21
CA ILE A 97 5.25 3.47 1.18
C ILE A 97 6.39 3.38 0.17
N ILE A 98 6.25 4.06 -0.97
CA ILE A 98 7.21 4.09 -2.08
C ILE A 98 7.41 5.55 -2.48
N PRO A 99 8.19 6.31 -1.71
CA PRO A 99 8.51 7.69 -2.05
C PRO A 99 9.15 7.81 -3.45
N PRO A 100 8.65 8.69 -4.33
CA PRO A 100 9.14 8.83 -5.70
C PRO A 100 10.42 9.69 -5.79
N ASP A 101 11.39 9.44 -4.91
CA ASP A 101 12.60 10.26 -4.75
C ASP A 101 13.64 9.96 -5.85
N THR A 102 13.74 8.70 -6.27
CA THR A 102 14.62 8.25 -7.36
C THR A 102 13.82 7.98 -8.63
N LEU A 103 14.51 7.88 -9.77
CA LEU A 103 13.88 7.43 -11.01
C LEU A 103 13.21 6.05 -10.84
N GLY A 104 13.92 5.08 -10.26
CA GLY A 104 13.40 3.73 -10.05
C GLY A 104 12.18 3.67 -9.13
N SER A 105 12.25 4.34 -7.97
CA SER A 105 11.12 4.38 -7.03
C SER A 105 9.93 5.14 -7.62
N ARG A 106 10.16 6.17 -8.44
CA ARG A 106 9.11 6.90 -9.17
C ARG A 106 8.43 6.04 -10.24
N ILE A 107 9.20 5.27 -11.01
CA ILE A 107 8.66 4.29 -11.98
C ILE A 107 7.74 3.30 -11.24
N LYS A 108 8.23 2.70 -10.15
CA LYS A 108 7.46 1.74 -9.36
C LYS A 108 6.20 2.36 -8.74
N ASN A 109 6.32 3.55 -8.16
CA ASN A 109 5.20 4.27 -7.54
C ASN A 109 4.11 4.56 -8.59
N LEU A 110 4.48 5.17 -9.73
CA LEU A 110 3.55 5.47 -10.81
C LEU A 110 2.92 4.21 -11.39
N ARG A 111 3.70 3.15 -11.61
CA ARG A 111 3.17 1.86 -12.08
C ARG A 111 2.05 1.35 -11.18
N LEU A 112 2.26 1.37 -9.87
CA LEU A 112 1.27 0.91 -8.90
C LEU A 112 0.07 1.87 -8.79
N LYS A 113 0.26 3.19 -8.95
CA LYS A 113 -0.85 4.16 -9.07
C LYS A 113 -1.72 3.91 -10.30
N HIS A 114 -1.12 3.43 -11.39
CA HIS A 114 -1.83 3.02 -12.59
C HIS A 114 -2.44 1.60 -12.51
N GLY A 115 -2.34 0.93 -11.35
CA GLY A 115 -2.91 -0.41 -11.16
C GLY A 115 -2.19 -1.51 -11.95
N LEU A 116 -1.00 -1.24 -12.50
CA LEU A 116 -0.30 -2.21 -13.33
C LEU A 116 0.51 -3.18 -12.46
N THR A 117 0.28 -4.48 -12.70
CA THR A 117 1.15 -5.53 -12.17
C THR A 117 2.53 -5.44 -12.80
N PHE A 118 3.52 -6.04 -12.12
CA PHE A 118 4.88 -6.12 -12.66
C PHE A 118 4.92 -6.85 -14.01
N LYS A 119 4.10 -7.91 -14.17
CA LYS A 119 3.96 -8.69 -15.40
C LYS A 119 3.40 -7.84 -16.55
N GLU A 120 2.26 -7.19 -16.33
CA GLU A 120 1.63 -6.32 -17.35
C GLU A 120 2.54 -5.17 -17.74
N PHE A 121 3.21 -4.55 -16.77
CA PHE A 121 4.13 -3.45 -17.04
C PHE A 121 5.30 -3.92 -17.90
N THR A 122 5.95 -5.03 -17.54
CA THR A 122 7.04 -5.62 -18.32
C THR A 122 6.60 -5.94 -19.75
N GLN A 123 5.41 -6.54 -19.91
CA GLN A 123 4.86 -6.87 -21.22
C GLN A 123 4.63 -5.62 -22.07
N LYS A 124 4.03 -4.56 -21.50
CA LYS A 124 3.84 -3.27 -22.19
C LYS A 124 5.16 -2.60 -22.54
N LEU A 125 6.18 -2.76 -21.68
CA LEU A 125 7.53 -2.26 -21.93
C LEU A 125 8.32 -3.10 -22.92
N LYS A 126 7.85 -4.26 -23.40
CA LYS A 126 8.58 -5.21 -24.28
C LYS A 126 10.09 -5.22 -24.00
N VAL A 127 10.45 -5.51 -22.75
CA VAL A 127 11.82 -5.72 -22.25
C VAL A 127 11.83 -6.94 -21.33
N SER A 128 13.00 -7.41 -20.93
CA SER A 128 13.09 -8.53 -19.98
C SER A 128 12.55 -8.14 -18.59
N LYS A 129 12.14 -9.16 -17.83
CA LYS A 129 11.76 -9.00 -16.42
C LYS A 129 12.93 -8.44 -15.59
N ASP A 130 14.14 -8.90 -15.87
CA ASP A 130 15.36 -8.43 -15.19
C ASP A 130 15.60 -6.94 -15.43
N SER A 131 15.55 -6.47 -16.69
CA SER A 131 15.71 -5.05 -16.99
C SER A 131 14.67 -4.19 -16.26
N THR A 132 13.39 -4.60 -16.29
CA THR A 132 12.32 -3.88 -15.58
C THR A 132 12.56 -3.82 -14.08
N TRP A 133 13.01 -4.92 -13.47
CA TRP A 133 13.36 -4.98 -12.06
C TRP A 133 14.53 -4.07 -11.72
N ARG A 134 15.61 -4.10 -12.52
CA ARG A 134 16.78 -3.24 -12.35
C ARG A 134 16.41 -1.76 -12.48
N PHE A 135 15.49 -1.40 -13.38
CA PHE A 135 14.98 -0.04 -13.48
C PHE A 135 14.26 0.40 -12.20
N GLU A 136 13.30 -0.39 -11.71
CA GLU A 136 12.54 -0.06 -10.48
C GLU A 136 13.41 -0.05 -9.21
N LYS A 137 14.51 -0.79 -9.22
CA LYS A 137 15.49 -0.84 -8.13
C LYS A 137 16.59 0.21 -8.27
N ASN A 138 16.55 1.05 -9.29
CA ASN A 138 17.58 2.06 -9.57
C ASN A 138 18.99 1.45 -9.75
N ILE A 139 19.06 0.18 -10.14
CA ILE A 139 20.30 -0.57 -10.40
C ILE A 139 20.84 -0.25 -11.80
N SER A 140 19.93 0.02 -12.75
CA SER A 140 20.31 0.46 -14.10
C SER A 140 19.41 1.59 -14.55
N ARG A 141 19.96 2.47 -15.40
CA ARG A 141 19.19 3.55 -16.02
C ARG A 141 18.66 3.06 -17.37
N PRO A 142 17.34 3.14 -17.61
CA PRO A 142 16.81 2.90 -18.94
C PRO A 142 17.33 3.95 -19.92
N ASN A 143 17.67 3.53 -21.15
CA ASN A 143 18.03 4.47 -22.21
C ASN A 143 16.82 5.33 -22.63
N GLU A 144 17.06 6.35 -23.44
CA GLU A 144 16.03 7.32 -23.81
C GLU A 144 14.83 6.68 -24.55
N LYS A 145 15.07 5.66 -25.39
CA LYS A 145 14.01 4.90 -26.06
C LYS A 145 13.11 4.19 -25.05
N ILE A 146 13.69 3.53 -24.04
CA ILE A 146 12.93 2.84 -22.99
C ILE A 146 12.24 3.85 -22.07
N LEU A 147 12.87 4.96 -21.72
CA LEU A 147 12.27 6.04 -20.92
C LEU A 147 11.01 6.61 -21.58
N LYS A 148 11.04 6.88 -22.88
CA LYS A 148 9.86 7.32 -23.64
C LYS A 148 8.72 6.29 -23.59
N ARG A 149 9.05 5.00 -23.65
CA ARG A 149 8.06 3.91 -23.54
C ARG A 149 7.47 3.82 -22.14
N ILE A 150 8.30 3.93 -21.09
CA ILE A 150 7.84 3.98 -19.70
C ILE A 150 6.89 5.16 -19.49
N ALA A 151 7.29 6.36 -19.92
CA ALA A 151 6.48 7.57 -19.84
C ALA A 151 5.12 7.40 -20.55
N LYS A 152 5.11 6.80 -21.75
CA LYS A 152 3.89 6.48 -22.50
C LYS A 152 2.98 5.50 -21.76
N VAL A 153 3.51 4.40 -21.24
CA VAL A 153 2.72 3.39 -20.50
C VAL A 153 2.13 3.97 -19.22
N LEU A 154 2.89 4.83 -18.55
CA LEU A 154 2.50 5.50 -17.31
C LEU A 154 1.74 6.82 -17.54
N ARG A 155 1.44 7.19 -18.79
CA ARG A 155 0.70 8.43 -19.13
C ARG A 155 1.26 9.70 -18.44
N VAL A 156 2.58 9.84 -18.41
CA VAL A 156 3.29 11.01 -17.86
C VAL A 156 4.32 11.54 -18.86
N SER A 157 4.77 12.79 -18.67
CA SER A 157 5.90 13.32 -19.44
C SER A 157 7.22 12.69 -19.00
N VAL A 158 8.20 12.63 -19.92
CA VAL A 158 9.56 12.19 -19.59
C VAL A 158 10.19 13.13 -18.55
N LYS A 159 9.88 14.43 -18.60
CA LYS A 159 10.32 15.43 -17.59
C LYS A 159 9.83 15.04 -16.20
N LYS A 160 8.53 14.78 -16.04
CA LYS A 160 7.93 14.32 -14.78
C LYS A 160 8.50 13.00 -14.30
N LEU A 161 8.77 12.06 -15.21
CA LEU A 161 9.40 10.78 -14.90
C LEU A 161 10.84 10.95 -14.38
N LYS A 162 11.60 11.90 -14.92
CA LYS A 162 12.95 12.24 -14.46
C LYS A 162 12.93 13.04 -13.14
N GLY A 163 11.78 13.57 -12.72
CA GLY A 163 11.61 14.31 -11.47
C GLY A 163 11.57 15.83 -11.65
N GLY A 164 11.49 16.32 -12.91
CA GLY A 164 11.24 17.73 -13.19
C GLY A 164 9.76 18.08 -13.04
N TRP A 165 9.49 19.28 -12.53
CA TRP A 165 8.15 19.85 -12.35
C TRP A 165 7.63 20.52 -13.62
#